data_AF-A0A3D0DQD7-F1
#
_entry.id   AF-A0A3D0DQD7-F1
#
_cell.length_a   1.000
_cell.length_b   1.000
_cell.length_c   1.000
_cell.angle_alpha   90.00
_cell.angle_beta   90.00
_cell.angle_gamma   90.00
#
_symmetry.space_group_name_H-M   'P 1'
#
loop_
_entity.id
_entity.type
_entity.pdbx_description
1 polymer ?
#
loop_
_entity_poly.entity_id
_entity_poly.type
_entity_poly.pdbx_seq_one_letter_code
_entity_poly.pdbx_strand_id
1 'polypeptide(L)'
;MKAALDASEITSLDEREAKQLVGKVFTIAPDRVEFGTRKCLPPELEAERVEPRLYLREQAHASASKLGLPNPVTVVDLGCTVAFIKAKDRLVIHWDGWFFDARRQR
;
A
#
# COMPACT_ATOMS: atom_id res chain seq x y z
N MET A 1 35.16 -20.77 -1.13
CA MET A 1 34.09 -20.93 -0.13
C MET A 1 32.81 -20.36 -0.75
N LYS A 2 31.90 -21.21 -1.22
CA LYS A 2 30.56 -20.80 -1.67
C LYS A 2 29.64 -20.85 -0.45
N ALA A 3 29.02 -19.74 -0.08
CA ALA A 3 27.92 -19.71 0.86
C ALA A 3 27.04 -18.49 0.57
N ALA A 4 25.87 -18.79 -0.01
CA ALA A 4 24.59 -18.10 0.02
C ALA A 4 24.60 -16.56 0.17
N LEU A 5 24.49 -15.88 -0.97
CA LEU A 5 23.80 -14.58 -1.06
C LEU A 5 22.42 -14.78 -1.70
N ASP A 6 21.71 -15.84 -1.31
CA ASP A 6 20.26 -15.97 -1.53
C ASP A 6 19.54 -15.31 -0.35
N ALA A 7 19.76 -14.01 -0.18
CA ALA A 7 19.12 -13.20 0.87
C ALA A 7 18.35 -12.02 0.29
N SER A 8 17.79 -12.17 -0.92
CA SER A 8 16.88 -11.18 -1.52
C SER A 8 15.62 -11.79 -2.12
N GLU A 9 15.27 -13.03 -1.78
CA GLU A 9 13.89 -13.53 -1.96
C GLU A 9 13.01 -13.04 -0.81
N ILE A 10 12.79 -11.73 -0.70
CA ILE A 10 11.70 -11.17 0.12
C ILE A 10 11.00 -10.07 -0.72
N THR A 11 10.35 -10.57 -1.78
CA THR A 11 9.13 -10.05 -2.43
C THR A 11 8.94 -8.54 -2.51
N SER A 12 9.73 -7.87 -3.34
CA SER A 12 9.20 -6.69 -4.04
C SER A 12 8.44 -7.21 -5.26
N LEU A 13 7.19 -6.77 -5.45
CA LEU A 13 6.50 -6.96 -6.73
C LEU A 13 7.42 -6.46 -7.84
N ASP A 14 7.73 -7.27 -8.84
CA ASP A 14 8.42 -6.76 -10.03
C ASP A 14 7.49 -5.81 -10.81
N GLU A 15 8.06 -4.84 -11.53
CA GLU A 15 7.28 -3.80 -12.24
C GLU A 15 6.18 -4.40 -13.15
N ARG A 16 6.46 -5.55 -13.78
CA ARG A 16 5.50 -6.24 -14.63
C ARG A 16 4.29 -6.74 -13.86
N GLU A 17 4.50 -7.29 -12.68
CA GLU A 17 3.42 -7.79 -11.82
C GLU A 17 2.64 -6.62 -11.21
N ALA A 18 3.31 -5.55 -10.79
CA ALA A 18 2.66 -4.34 -10.30
C ALA A 18 1.74 -3.73 -11.36
N LYS A 19 2.18 -3.69 -12.63
CA LYS A 19 1.35 -3.22 -13.76
C LYS A 19 0.09 -4.05 -13.98
N GLN A 20 0.09 -5.35 -13.65
CA GLN A 20 -1.09 -6.21 -13.80
C GLN A 20 -2.18 -5.92 -12.76
N LEU A 21 -1.83 -5.25 -11.65
CA LEU A 21 -2.77 -4.80 -10.62
C LEU A 21 -3.50 -3.51 -11.02
N VAL A 22 -2.96 -2.75 -11.97
CA VAL A 22 -3.61 -1.53 -12.46
C VAL A 22 -4.95 -1.90 -13.12
N GLY A 23 -6.01 -1.22 -12.69
CA GLY A 23 -7.38 -1.50 -13.15
C GLY A 23 -8.07 -2.67 -12.44
N LYS A 24 -7.39 -3.36 -11.51
CA LYS A 24 -8.04 -4.32 -10.62
C LYS A 24 -8.73 -3.61 -9.46
N VAL A 25 -9.75 -4.25 -8.92
CA VAL A 25 -10.47 -3.77 -7.73
C VAL A 25 -9.65 -4.09 -6.49
N PHE A 26 -9.51 -3.09 -5.62
CA PHE A 26 -9.01 -3.24 -4.27
C PHE A 26 -10.19 -3.23 -3.30
N THR A 27 -10.37 -4.32 -2.57
CA THR A 27 -11.47 -4.52 -1.63
C THR A 27 -10.96 -4.38 -0.22
N ILE A 28 -11.59 -3.52 0.58
CA ILE A 28 -11.38 -3.42 2.03
C ILE A 28 -12.72 -3.77 2.69
N ALA A 29 -12.74 -4.83 3.47
CA ALA A 29 -13.90 -5.31 4.21
C ALA A 29 -13.50 -5.72 5.65
N PRO A 30 -14.45 -5.80 6.59
CA PRO A 30 -14.16 -6.19 7.97
C PRO A 30 -13.48 -7.57 8.11
N ASP A 31 -13.75 -8.47 7.17
CA ASP A 31 -13.24 -9.84 7.16
C ASP A 31 -12.02 -10.02 6.25
N ARG A 32 -11.75 -9.11 5.32
CA ARG A 32 -10.72 -9.30 4.30
C ARG A 32 -10.24 -8.04 3.61
N VAL A 33 -9.00 -8.10 3.15
CA VAL A 33 -8.42 -7.14 2.19
C VAL A 33 -7.94 -7.91 0.96
N GLU A 34 -8.34 -7.46 -0.22
CA GLU A 34 -8.05 -8.14 -1.48
C GLU A 34 -7.59 -7.17 -2.56
N PHE A 35 -6.55 -7.52 -3.30
CA PHE A 35 -6.11 -6.80 -4.50
C PHE A 35 -5.99 -7.77 -5.67
N GLY A 36 -6.98 -7.76 -6.57
CA GLY A 36 -7.05 -8.75 -7.65
C GLY A 36 -7.20 -10.17 -7.08
N THR A 37 -6.19 -11.03 -7.27
CA THR A 37 -6.18 -12.40 -6.73
C THR A 37 -5.43 -12.51 -5.39
N ARG A 38 -4.77 -11.44 -4.94
CA ARG A 38 -4.03 -11.43 -3.68
C ARG A 38 -4.99 -11.09 -2.53
N LYS A 39 -4.85 -11.80 -1.41
CA LYS A 39 -5.71 -11.63 -0.23
C LYS A 39 -4.87 -11.57 1.04
N CYS A 40 -5.30 -10.77 2.00
CA CYS A 40 -4.80 -10.80 3.36
C CYS A 40 -5.95 -10.88 4.37
N LEU A 41 -5.68 -11.62 5.45
CA LEU A 41 -6.63 -11.96 6.50
C LEU A 41 -5.89 -12.04 7.85
N PRO A 42 -6.54 -11.64 8.96
CA PRO A 42 -7.56 -10.59 9.09
C PRO A 42 -6.93 -9.18 9.13
N PRO A 43 -7.63 -8.12 8.67
CA PRO A 43 -7.12 -6.76 8.74
C PRO A 43 -7.31 -6.15 10.13
N GLU A 44 -6.37 -5.32 10.58
CA GLU A 44 -6.49 -4.56 11.85
C GLU A 44 -7.45 -3.37 11.72
N LEU A 45 -7.56 -2.78 10.52
CA LEU A 45 -8.45 -1.64 10.22
C LEU A 45 -8.25 -0.43 11.17
N GLU A 46 -7.03 -0.24 11.66
CA GLU A 46 -6.68 0.89 12.51
C GLU A 46 -6.41 2.14 11.67
N ALA A 47 -6.86 3.30 12.15
CA ALA A 47 -6.70 4.56 11.42
C ALA A 47 -6.05 5.64 12.28
N GLU A 48 -5.02 6.27 11.74
CA GLU A 48 -4.27 7.34 12.41
C GLU A 48 -4.05 8.53 11.49
N ARG A 49 -3.88 9.73 12.07
CA ARG A 49 -3.49 10.94 11.32
C ARG A 49 -2.03 11.23 11.56
N VAL A 50 -1.24 11.21 10.49
CA VAL A 50 0.22 11.40 10.56
C VAL A 50 0.67 12.45 9.56
N GLU A 51 1.87 13.00 9.80
CA GLU A 51 2.56 13.79 8.80
C GLU A 51 3.15 12.86 7.72
N PRO A 52 2.75 12.97 6.44
CA PRO A 52 3.10 12.00 5.40
C PRO A 52 4.61 11.85 5.17
N ARG A 53 5.38 12.93 5.37
CA ARG A 53 6.83 12.95 5.14
C ARG A 53 7.59 12.08 6.13
N LEU A 54 7.12 12.00 7.38
CA LEU A 54 7.73 11.16 8.40
C LEU A 54 7.44 9.69 8.10
N TYR A 55 6.16 9.36 7.89
CA TYR A 55 5.71 8.00 7.62
C TYR A 55 6.35 7.39 6.35
N LEU A 56 6.35 8.11 5.23
CA LEU A 56 6.88 7.59 3.96
C LEU A 56 8.41 7.49 3.92
N ARG A 57 9.11 8.33 4.71
CA ARG A 57 10.56 8.24 4.87
C ARG A 57 10.96 7.00 5.66
N GLU A 58 10.18 6.63 6.67
CA GLU A 58 10.44 5.46 7.50
C GLU A 58 10.05 4.15 6.81
N GLN A 59 8.97 4.13 6.04
CA GLN A 59 8.40 2.87 5.52
C GLN A 59 8.76 2.54 4.06
N ALA A 60 9.00 3.52 3.18
CA ALA A 60 9.01 3.23 1.74
C ALA A 60 10.06 3.98 0.90
N HIS A 61 10.93 4.81 1.52
CA HIS A 61 11.85 5.71 0.81
C HIS A 61 11.18 6.55 -0.29
N ALA A 62 9.85 6.69 -0.25
CA ALA A 62 9.05 7.33 -1.28
C ALA A 62 8.79 8.79 -0.90
N SER A 63 8.81 9.68 -1.88
CA SER A 63 8.53 11.10 -1.63
C SER A 63 7.02 11.34 -1.56
N ALA A 64 6.52 11.76 -0.38
CA ALA A 64 5.14 12.19 -0.16
C ALA A 64 4.64 13.21 -1.22
N SER A 65 5.54 14.09 -1.65
CA SER A 65 5.28 15.13 -2.64
C SER A 65 4.90 14.55 -4.01
N LYS A 66 5.41 13.36 -4.37
CA LYS A 66 5.05 12.69 -5.63
C LYS A 66 3.68 12.02 -5.57
N LEU A 67 3.22 11.62 -4.38
CA LEU A 67 1.93 10.96 -4.16
C LEU A 67 0.76 11.96 -4.02
N GLY A 68 1.07 13.23 -3.76
CA GLY A 68 0.07 14.29 -3.60
C GLY A 68 -0.86 14.06 -2.41
N LEU A 69 -0.31 13.53 -1.30
CA LEU A 69 -1.06 13.28 -0.08
C LEU A 69 -1.33 14.61 0.67
N PRO A 70 -2.50 14.75 1.32
CA PRO A 70 -2.75 15.88 2.21
C PRO A 70 -1.80 15.84 3.41
N ASN A 71 -1.57 16.99 4.06
CA ASN A 71 -0.82 17.05 5.31
C ASN A 71 -1.69 17.74 6.39
N PRO A 72 -2.10 17.05 7.47
CA PRO A 72 -1.85 15.62 7.76
C PRO A 72 -2.64 14.68 6.84
N VAL A 73 -2.19 13.43 6.70
CA VAL A 73 -2.91 12.37 6.00
C VAL A 73 -3.46 11.36 7.00
N THR A 74 -4.65 10.82 6.71
CA THR A 74 -5.14 9.65 7.42
C THR A 74 -4.57 8.39 6.78
N VAL A 75 -3.83 7.61 7.57
CA VAL A 75 -3.36 6.27 7.22
C VAL A 75 -4.32 5.27 7.82
N VAL A 76 -4.62 4.23 7.07
CA VAL A 76 -5.38 3.07 7.52
C VAL A 76 -4.48 1.86 7.42
N ASP A 77 -4.15 1.26 8.55
CA ASP A 77 -3.45 -0.02 8.62
C ASP A 77 -4.43 -1.15 8.29
N LEU A 78 -4.06 -1.95 7.30
CA LEU A 78 -4.84 -3.09 6.81
C LEU A 78 -4.19 -4.42 7.20
N GLY A 79 -3.19 -4.41 8.09
CA GLY A 79 -2.41 -5.55 8.60
C GLY A 79 -1.31 -6.02 7.64
N CYS A 80 -1.65 -6.21 6.37
CA CYS A 80 -0.71 -6.65 5.31
C CYS A 80 -0.16 -5.49 4.48
N THR A 81 -0.80 -4.33 4.56
CA THR A 81 -0.62 -3.19 3.66
C THR A 81 -1.18 -1.97 4.36
N VAL A 82 -0.93 -0.79 3.78
CA VAL A 82 -1.46 0.46 4.31
C VAL A 82 -2.10 1.28 3.21
N ALA A 83 -3.19 1.97 3.55
CA ALA A 83 -3.91 2.85 2.66
C ALA A 83 -3.92 4.27 3.20
N PHE A 84 -3.63 5.24 2.32
CA PHE A 84 -3.66 6.66 2.63
C PHE A 84 -4.93 7.28 2.06
N ILE A 85 -5.71 7.97 2.89
CA ILE A 85 -6.90 8.69 2.45
C ILE A 85 -6.46 10.02 1.82
N LYS A 86 -6.49 10.07 0.48
CA LYS A 86 -6.12 11.26 -0.30
C LYS A 86 -7.29 12.22 -0.47
N ALA A 87 -8.51 11.70 -0.63
CA ALA A 87 -9.76 12.45 -0.69
C ALA A 87 -10.96 11.54 -0.36
N LYS A 88 -12.18 12.10 -0.30
CA LYS A 88 -13.41 11.37 0.05
C LYS A 88 -13.64 10.08 -0.78
N ASP A 89 -13.21 10.07 -2.03
CA ASP A 89 -13.36 8.95 -2.97
C ASP A 89 -12.02 8.45 -3.53
N ARG A 90 -10.88 8.86 -2.94
CA ARG A 90 -9.54 8.51 -3.43
C ARG A 90 -8.63 8.01 -2.32
N LEU A 91 -7.99 6.89 -2.60
CA LEU A 91 -6.96 6.30 -1.75
C LEU A 91 -5.64 6.21 -2.52
N VAL A 92 -4.54 6.20 -1.78
CA VAL A 92 -3.26 5.68 -2.26
C VAL A 92 -2.99 4.41 -1.46
N ILE A 93 -2.73 3.28 -2.13
CA ILE A 93 -2.48 1.99 -1.47
C ILE A 93 -0.99 1.69 -1.60
N HIS A 94 -0.33 1.27 -0.51
CA HIS A 94 1.06 0.81 -0.52
C HIS A 94 1.12 -0.71 -0.46
N TRP A 95 1.33 -1.35 -1.60
CA TRP A 95 1.28 -2.81 -1.73
C TRP A 95 2.61 -3.37 -2.30
N ASP A 96 3.27 -4.25 -1.54
CA ASP A 96 4.56 -4.90 -1.88
C ASP A 96 5.60 -3.92 -2.51
N GLY A 97 5.76 -2.74 -1.91
CA GLY A 97 6.72 -1.72 -2.34
C GLY A 97 6.22 -0.74 -3.42
N TRP A 98 4.99 -0.90 -3.89
CA TRP A 98 4.39 -0.04 -4.91
C TRP A 98 3.24 0.81 -4.37
N PHE A 99 3.09 2.01 -4.93
CA PHE A 99 1.98 2.90 -4.62
C PHE A 99 0.98 2.93 -5.77
N PHE A 100 -0.31 2.74 -5.45
CA PHE A 100 -1.41 2.76 -6.40
C PHE A 100 -2.43 3.82 -6.03
N ASP A 101 -2.73 4.74 -6.96
CA ASP A 101 -3.91 5.60 -6.84
C ASP A 101 -5.17 4.76 -7.12
N ALA A 102 -6.10 4.75 -6.18
CA ALA A 102 -7.38 4.07 -6.29
C ALA A 102 -8.53 5.07 -6.11
N ARG A 103 -9.65 4.78 -6.78
CA ARG A 103 -10.91 5.51 -6.59
C ARG A 103 -11.99 4.56 -6.11
N ARG A 104 -12.89 5.06 -5.25
CA ARG A 104 -14.06 4.29 -4.81
C ARG A 104 -14.90 3.89 -6.03
N GLN A 105 -15.17 2.59 -6.18
CA GLN A 105 -16.10 2.08 -7.16
C GLN A 105 -17.53 2.48 -6.75
N ARG A 106 -18.32 2.99 -7.71
CA ARG A 106 -19.73 3.35 -7.52
C ARG A 106 -20.63 2.18 -7.86
#